data_AF-A0A7C5LBQ4-F1
#
_entry.id   AF-A0A7C5LBQ4-F1
#
_cell.length_a   1.000
_cell.length_b   1.000
_cell.length_c   1.000
_cell.angle_alpha   90.00
_cell.angle_beta   90.00
_cell.angle_gamma   90.00
#
_symmetry.space_group_name_H-M   'P 1'
#
loop_
_entity.id
_entity.type
_entity.pdbx_description
1 polymer ?
#
loop_
_entity_poly.entity_id
_entity_poly.type
_entity_poly.pdbx_seq_one_letter_code
_entity_poly.pdbx_strand_id
1 'polypeptide(L)'
;MLWRYRFEYVLPAGPDVVYGFFRNTENMGKVWPAELGMRVVSREGDVYTVGFRLLGQFFTARFRIQELPGLKQHHETLDFPFGRLEHTISVEPSDSGSLVVEEMMLRSRNPFAGRFFRKILQYRAQAIKHSFGVAEKPVYRDPFRISLAAGSLMSVAGTVAAYALLFLQPFSFTGGRFIAGIIAFMLLWFFTHDIAHYVVGRIVGIRFSNYYIGLSNIVRLAVIPKPFRTLPIALGLKIDRQASRATPRGYAAMYTAGPLASMLTPLTVPLTMLSTNPSSIAGLLLLAFAAANIIFTAVFSPKAGCLAKARKAIHKNRRQK
;
A
#
# COMPACT_ATOMS: atom_id res chain seq x y z
N MET A 1 1.15 12.25 -16.53
CA MET A 1 0.12 13.20 -16.06
C MET A 1 0.76 14.23 -15.16
N LEU A 2 0.35 15.49 -15.28
CA LEU A 2 0.81 16.61 -14.46
C LEU A 2 -0.35 17.06 -13.57
N TRP A 3 -0.10 17.16 -12.27
CA TRP A 3 -1.07 17.67 -11.30
C TRP A 3 -0.48 18.89 -10.61
N ARG A 4 -1.27 19.96 -10.48
CA ARG A 4 -0.88 21.18 -9.77
C ARG A 4 -1.79 21.40 -8.57
N TYR A 5 -1.20 21.80 -7.45
CA TYR A 5 -1.91 22.14 -6.22
C TYR A 5 -1.36 23.45 -5.69
N ARG A 6 -2.25 24.30 -5.16
CA ARG A 6 -1.90 25.54 -4.50
C ARG A 6 -2.71 25.64 -3.22
N PHE A 7 -2.02 25.95 -2.12
CA PHE A 7 -2.63 26.15 -0.81
C PHE A 7 -2.19 27.51 -0.28
N GLU A 8 -3.15 28.29 0.18
CA GLU A 8 -2.92 29.61 0.76
C GLU A 8 -3.58 29.66 2.12
N TYR A 9 -2.85 30.13 3.13
CA TYR A 9 -3.37 30.29 4.47
C TYR A 9 -2.53 31.24 5.31
N VAL A 10 -3.17 31.88 6.29
CA VAL A 10 -2.51 32.78 7.24
C VAL A 10 -2.21 32.05 8.55
N LEU A 11 -1.05 32.34 9.14
CA LEU A 11 -0.62 31.85 10.45
C LEU A 11 -0.34 33.04 11.38
N PRO A 12 -0.76 33.00 12.66
CA PRO A 12 -0.67 34.11 13.62
C PRO A 12 0.73 34.19 14.25
N ALA A 13 1.76 34.25 13.41
CA ALA A 13 3.15 34.36 13.82
C ALA A 13 3.93 35.19 12.78
N GLY A 14 5.05 35.77 13.21
CA GLY A 14 5.92 36.55 12.33
C GLY A 14 6.55 35.70 11.21
N PRO A 15 6.88 36.30 10.05
CA PRO A 15 7.39 35.56 8.89
C PRO A 15 8.61 34.69 9.17
N ASP A 16 9.55 35.16 10.00
CA ASP A 16 10.76 34.39 10.35
C ASP A 16 10.45 33.15 11.20
N VAL A 17 9.47 33.25 12.10
CA VAL A 17 9.04 32.11 12.94
C VAL A 17 8.37 31.05 12.06
N VAL A 18 7.49 31.49 11.17
CA VAL A 18 6.80 30.62 10.22
C VAL A 18 7.79 30.00 9.24
N TYR A 19 8.73 30.77 8.71
CA TYR A 19 9.76 30.25 7.82
C TYR A 19 10.69 29.25 8.52
N GLY A 20 11.10 29.56 9.75
CA GLY A 20 11.87 28.67 10.62
C GLY A 20 11.19 27.32 10.87
N PHE A 21 9.86 27.29 10.96
CA PHE A 21 9.09 26.05 11.06
C PHE A 21 9.31 25.13 9.86
N PHE A 22 9.33 25.68 8.64
CA PHE A 22 9.55 24.88 7.42
C PHE A 22 11.01 24.49 7.22
N ARG A 23 11.97 25.32 7.68
CA ARG A 23 13.40 24.99 7.65
C ARG A 23 13.75 23.84 8.60
N ASN A 24 13.02 23.71 9.72
CA ASN A 24 13.21 22.59 10.63
C ASN A 24 12.54 21.32 10.08
N THR A 25 13.35 20.45 9.47
CA THR A 25 12.88 19.20 8.85
C THR A 25 12.35 18.16 9.85
N GLU A 26 12.61 18.31 11.15
CA GLU A 26 12.00 17.47 12.19
C GLU A 26 10.49 17.68 12.29
N ASN A 27 10.01 18.88 11.91
CA ASN A 27 8.58 19.17 11.88
C ASN A 27 7.84 18.35 10.82
N MET A 28 8.53 17.73 9.87
CA MET A 28 7.94 16.83 8.88
C MET A 28 7.17 15.67 9.55
N GLY A 29 7.65 15.12 10.66
CA GLY A 29 6.93 14.08 11.39
C GLY A 29 5.61 14.55 12.02
N LYS A 30 5.46 15.86 12.26
CA LYS A 30 4.29 16.46 12.93
C LYS A 30 3.16 16.81 11.96
N VAL A 31 3.53 17.18 10.73
CA VAL A 31 2.61 17.76 9.74
C VAL A 31 2.22 16.81 8.61
N TRP A 32 2.77 15.60 8.58
CA TRP A 32 2.34 14.56 7.65
C TRP A 32 1.48 13.52 8.38
N PRO A 33 0.60 12.79 7.69
CA PRO A 33 -0.18 11.74 8.32
C PRO A 33 0.70 10.74 9.07
N ALA A 34 0.37 10.46 10.33
CA ALA A 34 1.17 9.59 11.20
C ALA A 34 1.34 8.18 10.61
N GLU A 35 0.36 7.72 9.83
CA GLU A 35 0.37 6.45 9.11
C GLU A 35 1.51 6.36 8.08
N LEU A 36 1.90 7.49 7.48
CA LEU A 36 3.05 7.54 6.57
C LEU A 36 4.36 7.45 7.34
N GLY A 37 4.40 7.78 8.64
CA GLY A 37 5.61 7.71 9.46
C GLY A 37 6.83 8.39 8.82
N MET A 38 6.60 9.55 8.20
CA MET A 38 7.64 10.32 7.52
C MET A 38 8.70 10.78 8.51
N ARG A 39 9.97 10.50 8.19
CA ARG A 39 11.11 10.94 8.99
C ARG A 39 12.35 11.11 8.13
N VAL A 40 13.17 12.09 8.45
CA VAL A 40 14.51 12.23 7.85
C VAL A 40 15.38 11.07 8.35
N VAL A 41 16.07 10.41 7.42
CA VAL A 41 16.98 9.28 7.67
C VAL A 41 18.42 9.75 7.63
N SER A 42 18.77 10.58 6.64
CA SER A 42 20.08 11.20 6.51
C SER A 42 19.99 12.53 5.77
N ARG A 43 21.04 13.36 5.91
CA ARG A 43 21.20 14.64 5.23
C ARG A 43 22.63 14.74 4.69
N GLU A 44 22.75 15.14 3.43
CA GLU A 44 24.00 15.41 2.73
C GLU A 44 23.87 16.77 2.03
N GLY A 45 24.36 17.84 2.67
CA GLY A 45 24.21 19.20 2.16
C GLY A 45 22.74 19.65 2.10
N ASP A 46 22.27 19.92 0.88
CA ASP A 46 20.89 20.30 0.53
C ASP A 46 20.01 19.09 0.17
N VAL A 47 20.56 17.88 0.19
CA VAL A 47 19.85 16.63 -0.11
C VAL A 47 19.48 15.89 1.18
N TYR A 48 18.19 15.57 1.32
CA TYR A 48 17.60 14.88 2.45
C TYR A 48 17.06 13.52 2.01
N THR A 49 17.46 12.46 2.70
CA THR A 49 16.83 11.15 2.53
C THR A 49 15.71 11.01 3.54
N VAL A 50 14.47 10.89 3.07
CA VAL A 50 13.28 10.74 3.90
C VAL A 50 12.73 9.33 3.76
N GLY A 51 12.53 8.67 4.90
CA GLY A 51 11.88 7.37 5.00
C GLY A 51 10.40 7.53 5.30
N PHE A 52 9.55 6.78 4.61
CA PHE A 52 8.10 6.83 4.79
C PHE A 52 7.44 5.51 4.41
N ARG A 53 6.21 5.30 4.88
CA ARG A 53 5.36 4.18 4.54
C ARG A 53 4.29 4.63 3.57
N LEU A 54 4.07 3.84 2.53
CA LEU A 54 2.97 4.05 1.60
C LEU A 54 2.49 2.71 1.10
N LEU A 55 1.16 2.51 1.05
CA LEU A 55 0.55 1.25 0.64
C LEU A 55 1.11 0.04 1.42
N GLY A 56 1.38 0.24 2.71
CA GLY A 56 1.95 -0.79 3.60
C GLY A 56 3.42 -1.12 3.39
N GLN A 57 4.12 -0.49 2.44
CA GLN A 57 5.55 -0.69 2.19
C GLN A 57 6.37 0.50 2.66
N PHE A 58 7.60 0.23 3.11
CA PHE A 58 8.55 1.29 3.46
C PHE A 58 9.33 1.71 2.21
N PHE A 59 9.41 3.01 2.00
CA PHE A 59 10.15 3.65 0.93
C PHE A 59 11.13 4.65 1.52
N THR A 60 12.19 4.90 0.77
CA THR A 60 13.06 6.05 0.97
C THR A 60 13.01 6.87 -0.31
N ALA A 61 12.94 8.19 -0.17
CA ALA A 61 13.12 9.11 -1.28
C ALA A 61 14.06 10.24 -0.85
N ARG A 62 14.86 10.71 -1.80
CA ARG A 62 15.76 11.84 -1.69
C ARG A 62 15.05 13.08 -2.20
N PHE A 63 15.15 14.13 -1.42
CA PHE A 63 14.60 15.44 -1.68
C PHE A 63 15.75 16.44 -1.67
N ARG A 64 15.83 17.31 -2.65
CA ARG A 64 16.68 18.50 -2.58
C ARG A 64 15.85 19.66 -2.04
N ILE A 65 16.37 20.37 -1.06
CA ILE A 65 15.75 21.59 -0.50
C ILE A 65 16.70 22.75 -0.77
N GLN A 66 16.29 23.65 -1.66
CA GLN A 66 17.01 24.86 -2.03
C GLN A 66 16.35 26.06 -1.37
N GLU A 67 17.14 26.84 -0.65
CA GLU A 67 16.74 28.16 -0.16
C GLU A 67 16.80 29.14 -1.34
N LEU A 68 15.74 29.92 -1.54
CA LEU A 68 15.65 30.95 -2.57
C LEU A 68 15.71 32.34 -1.90
N PRO A 69 15.98 33.42 -2.65
CA PRO A 69 15.92 34.77 -2.09
C PRO A 69 14.59 35.10 -1.42
N GLY A 70 14.65 35.77 -0.28
CA GLY A 70 13.51 36.03 0.59
C GLY A 70 13.15 34.83 1.48
N LEU A 71 11.93 34.79 2.00
CA LEU A 71 11.42 33.69 2.81
C LEU A 71 10.79 32.61 1.92
N LYS A 72 11.60 32.09 0.98
CA LYS A 72 11.17 31.15 -0.05
C LYS A 72 12.08 29.93 -0.11
N GLN A 73 11.50 28.75 -0.29
CA GLN A 73 12.25 27.51 -0.50
C GLN A 73 11.62 26.68 -1.61
N HIS A 74 12.47 25.95 -2.33
CA HIS A 74 12.08 25.02 -3.37
C HIS A 74 12.54 23.61 -3.01
N HIS A 75 11.61 22.66 -3.04
CA HIS A 75 11.84 21.26 -2.78
C HIS A 75 11.61 20.47 -4.07
N GLU A 76 12.53 19.59 -4.42
CA GLU A 76 12.33 18.64 -5.51
C GLU A 76 12.69 17.22 -5.12
N THR A 77 11.90 16.25 -5.56
CA THR A 77 12.26 14.84 -5.41
C THR A 77 13.28 14.41 -6.46
N LEU A 78 14.35 13.76 -6.04
CA LEU A 78 15.37 13.20 -6.92
C LEU A 78 15.05 11.75 -7.34
N ASP A 79 14.42 10.97 -6.45
CA ASP A 79 14.13 9.55 -6.70
C ASP A 79 12.83 9.06 -6.03
N PHE A 80 11.73 9.79 -6.26
CA PHE A 80 10.43 9.45 -5.69
C PHE A 80 9.70 8.36 -6.49
N PRO A 81 9.17 7.30 -5.83
CA PRO A 81 8.55 6.15 -6.51
C PRO A 81 7.30 6.46 -7.35
N PHE A 82 6.70 7.65 -7.18
CA PHE A 82 5.49 8.05 -7.92
C PHE A 82 5.75 9.11 -8.99
N GLY A 83 7.02 9.38 -9.30
CA GLY A 83 7.43 10.33 -10.33
C GLY A 83 8.20 11.51 -9.75
N ARG A 84 8.02 12.71 -10.32
CA ARG A 84 8.72 13.92 -9.86
C ARG A 84 7.73 14.83 -9.15
N LEU A 85 8.04 15.19 -7.91
CA LEU A 85 7.33 16.19 -7.11
C LEU A 85 8.25 17.40 -6.98
N GLU A 86 7.70 18.56 -7.32
CA GLU A 86 8.29 19.87 -7.09
C GLU A 86 7.36 20.63 -6.14
N HIS A 87 7.91 21.34 -5.17
CA HIS A 87 7.15 22.04 -4.14
C HIS A 87 7.85 23.35 -3.78
N THR A 88 7.15 24.46 -3.90
CA THR A 88 7.64 25.78 -3.52
C THR A 88 6.83 26.28 -2.34
N ILE A 89 7.51 26.80 -1.32
CA ILE A 89 6.89 27.45 -0.16
C ILE A 89 7.36 28.89 -0.14
N SER A 90 6.44 29.83 -0.02
CA SER A 90 6.74 31.23 0.27
C SER A 90 5.98 31.71 1.50
N VAL A 91 6.66 32.52 2.30
CA VAL A 91 6.09 33.15 3.49
C VAL A 91 6.20 34.66 3.30
N GLU A 92 5.08 35.36 3.41
CA GLU A 92 4.99 36.81 3.23
C GLU A 92 4.30 37.44 4.45
N PRO A 93 4.65 38.68 4.83
CA PRO A 93 3.92 39.40 5.88
C PRO A 93 2.43 39.57 5.53
N SER A 94 1.57 39.52 6.54
CA SER A 94 0.13 39.77 6.43
C SER A 94 -0.39 40.51 7.68
N ASP A 95 -1.49 41.23 7.58
CA ASP A 95 -2.07 42.04 8.68
C ASP A 95 -2.28 41.25 9.98
N SER A 96 -2.54 39.94 9.86
CA SER A 96 -2.80 39.03 10.99
C SER A 96 -1.68 38.01 11.24
N GLY A 97 -0.49 38.22 10.66
CA GLY A 97 0.69 37.38 10.86
C GLY A 97 1.45 37.13 9.55
N SER A 98 1.45 35.89 9.09
CA SER A 98 2.18 35.48 7.87
C SER A 98 1.27 34.75 6.90
N LEU A 99 1.23 35.20 5.65
CA LEU A 99 0.65 34.47 4.54
C LEU A 99 1.62 33.39 4.08
N VAL A 100 1.17 32.15 4.08
CA VAL A 100 1.89 31.01 3.52
C VAL A 100 1.25 30.62 2.20
N VAL A 101 2.08 30.50 1.16
CA VAL A 101 1.69 29.95 -0.15
C VAL A 101 2.53 28.70 -0.41
N GLU A 102 1.87 27.54 -0.53
CA GLU A 102 2.48 26.27 -0.94
C GLU A 102 2.01 25.91 -2.34
N GLU A 103 2.93 25.86 -3.30
CA GLU A 103 2.67 25.42 -4.68
C GLU A 103 3.35 24.08 -4.95
N MET A 104 2.58 23.08 -5.39
CA MET A 104 3.10 21.74 -5.63
C MET A 104 2.76 21.24 -7.02
N MET A 105 3.74 20.63 -7.69
CA MET A 105 3.58 19.99 -8.98
C MET A 105 4.00 18.52 -8.89
N LEU A 106 3.05 17.62 -9.16
CA LEU A 106 3.31 16.17 -9.23
C LEU A 106 3.23 15.70 -10.68
N ARG A 107 4.36 15.27 -11.23
CA ARG A 107 4.44 14.55 -12.51
C ARG A 107 4.47 13.05 -12.24
N SER A 108 3.35 12.36 -12.51
CA SER A 108 3.21 10.92 -12.29
C SER A 108 2.66 10.20 -13.50
N ARG A 109 3.07 8.94 -13.68
CA ARG A 109 2.43 7.99 -14.61
C ARG A 109 1.18 7.34 -14.00
N ASN A 110 1.01 7.39 -12.68
CA ASN A 110 -0.14 6.81 -12.00
C ASN A 110 -1.34 7.78 -12.03
N PRO A 111 -2.48 7.38 -12.61
CA PRO A 111 -3.66 8.26 -12.74
C PRO A 111 -4.35 8.57 -11.41
N PHE A 112 -4.13 7.74 -10.39
CA PHE A 112 -4.71 7.92 -9.06
C PHE A 112 -3.81 8.71 -8.11
N ALA A 113 -2.53 8.88 -8.45
CA ALA A 113 -1.57 9.55 -7.59
C ALA A 113 -2.01 10.96 -7.21
N GLY A 114 -2.62 11.71 -8.15
CA GLY A 114 -3.07 13.07 -7.88
C GLY A 114 -4.15 13.15 -6.79
N ARG A 115 -5.21 12.34 -6.90
CA ARG A 115 -6.30 12.32 -5.91
C ARG A 115 -5.80 11.94 -4.52
N PHE A 116 -4.92 10.95 -4.45
CA PHE A 116 -4.30 10.52 -3.20
C PHE A 116 -3.43 11.62 -2.59
N PHE A 117 -2.56 12.22 -3.42
CA PHE A 117 -1.63 13.25 -2.97
C PHE A 117 -2.39 14.48 -2.45
N ARG A 118 -3.44 14.93 -3.17
CA ARG A 118 -4.29 16.04 -2.71
C ARG A 118 -4.79 15.88 -1.28
N LYS A 119 -5.25 14.68 -0.89
CA LYS A 119 -5.73 14.41 0.48
C LYS A 119 -4.62 14.53 1.52
N ILE A 120 -3.41 14.07 1.19
CA ILE A 120 -2.25 14.21 2.07
C ILE A 120 -1.88 15.69 2.23
N LEU A 121 -1.91 16.46 1.14
CA LEU A 121 -1.59 17.89 1.18
C LEU A 121 -2.62 18.70 1.96
N GLN A 122 -3.90 18.38 1.82
CA GLN A 122 -4.97 18.97 2.62
C GLN A 122 -4.77 18.69 4.12
N TYR A 123 -4.47 17.44 4.48
CA TYR A 123 -4.11 17.09 5.86
C TYR A 123 -2.91 17.90 6.33
N ARG A 124 -1.87 18.02 5.49
CA ARG A 124 -0.64 18.76 5.82
C ARG A 124 -0.93 20.22 6.13
N ALA A 125 -1.65 20.92 5.26
CA ALA A 125 -2.01 22.32 5.48
C ALA A 125 -2.80 22.51 6.79
N GLN A 126 -3.73 21.61 7.09
CA GLN A 126 -4.47 21.63 8.36
C GLN A 126 -3.57 21.34 9.57
N ALA A 127 -2.63 20.40 9.45
CA ALA A 127 -1.70 20.04 10.53
C ALA A 127 -0.71 21.18 10.83
N ILE A 128 -0.32 21.94 9.81
CA ILE A 128 0.47 23.17 9.98
C ILE A 128 -0.37 24.20 10.74
N LYS A 129 -1.59 24.51 10.29
CA LYS A 129 -2.50 25.41 11.02
C LYS A 129 -2.68 25.00 12.48
N HIS A 130 -2.85 23.71 12.74
CA HIS A 130 -2.94 23.17 14.10
C HIS A 130 -1.68 23.41 14.93
N SER A 131 -0.49 23.26 14.33
CA SER A 131 0.80 23.52 15.00
C SER A 131 0.97 24.98 15.42
N PHE A 132 0.21 25.90 14.83
CA PHE A 132 0.16 27.32 15.17
C PHE A 132 -1.14 27.71 15.91
N GLY A 133 -1.93 26.75 16.40
CA GLY A 133 -3.14 27.02 17.18
C GLY A 133 -4.34 27.56 16.39
N VAL A 134 -4.31 27.51 15.06
CA VAL A 134 -5.35 28.06 14.16
C VAL A 134 -6.44 27.05 13.84
N ALA A 135 -6.16 25.76 13.98
CA ALA A 135 -7.07 24.69 13.61
C ALA A 135 -7.02 23.53 14.61
N GLU A 136 -8.09 22.74 14.61
CA GLU A 136 -8.12 21.45 15.28
C GLU A 136 -7.14 20.47 14.63
N LYS A 137 -6.75 19.45 15.40
CA LYS A 137 -5.88 18.38 14.90
C LYS A 137 -6.58 17.63 13.77
N PRO A 138 -6.02 17.60 12.54
CA PRO A 138 -6.66 16.91 11.44
C PRO A 138 -6.65 15.40 11.66
N VAL A 139 -7.67 14.73 11.12
CA VAL A 139 -7.78 13.27 11.12
C VAL A 139 -7.56 12.76 9.71
N TYR A 140 -6.51 11.98 9.50
CA TYR A 140 -6.24 11.36 8.21
C TYR A 140 -7.11 10.11 8.03
N ARG A 141 -7.94 10.12 6.99
CA ARG A 141 -8.69 8.94 6.55
C ARG A 141 -7.98 8.31 5.37
N ASP A 142 -7.22 7.25 5.64
CA ASP A 142 -6.53 6.49 4.59
C ASP A 142 -7.54 5.96 3.56
N PRO A 143 -7.52 6.43 2.30
CA PRO A 143 -8.47 6.00 1.27
C PRO A 143 -8.29 4.54 0.87
N PHE A 144 -7.18 3.91 1.26
CA PHE A 144 -6.93 2.50 1.01
C PHE A 144 -7.38 1.61 2.15
N ARG A 145 -7.89 2.17 3.25
CA ARG A 145 -8.46 1.40 4.36
C ARG A 145 -9.88 0.97 4.03
N ILE A 146 -10.14 -0.33 4.13
CA ILE A 146 -11.45 -0.94 3.91
C ILE A 146 -11.92 -1.55 5.24
N SER A 147 -13.18 -1.37 5.62
CA SER A 147 -13.71 -1.98 6.84
C SER A 147 -13.62 -3.52 6.77
N LEU A 148 -13.61 -4.19 7.93
CA LEU A 148 -13.58 -5.65 7.96
C LEU A 148 -14.77 -6.26 7.22
N ALA A 149 -15.98 -5.74 7.48
CA ALA A 149 -17.19 -6.22 6.83
C ALA A 149 -17.14 -6.07 5.30
N ALA A 150 -16.77 -4.88 4.80
CA ALA A 150 -16.70 -4.64 3.36
C ALA A 150 -15.60 -5.48 2.68
N GLY A 151 -14.42 -5.58 3.31
CA GLY A 151 -13.32 -6.39 2.77
C GLY A 151 -13.66 -7.88 2.73
N SER A 152 -14.24 -8.43 3.82
CA SER A 152 -14.67 -9.82 3.85
C SER A 152 -15.80 -10.11 2.86
N LEU A 153 -16.79 -9.21 2.74
CA LEU A 153 -17.86 -9.34 1.76
C LEU A 153 -17.30 -9.34 0.33
N MET A 154 -16.39 -8.41 0.02
CA MET A 154 -15.72 -8.35 -1.28
C MET A 154 -14.95 -9.64 -1.57
N SER A 155 -14.22 -10.19 -0.59
CA SER A 155 -13.51 -11.45 -0.79
C SER A 155 -14.45 -12.62 -1.05
N VAL A 156 -15.53 -12.74 -0.27
CA VAL A 156 -16.53 -13.80 -0.45
C VAL A 156 -17.22 -13.67 -1.81
N ALA A 157 -17.67 -12.47 -2.17
CA ALA A 157 -18.29 -12.19 -3.45
C ALA A 157 -17.36 -12.52 -4.62
N GLY A 158 -16.07 -12.17 -4.52
CA GLY A 158 -15.06 -12.50 -5.52
C GLY A 158 -14.84 -14.02 -5.67
N THR A 159 -14.82 -14.78 -4.57
CA THR A 159 -14.76 -16.25 -4.60
C THR A 159 -16.02 -16.86 -5.22
N VAL A 160 -17.21 -16.38 -4.85
CA VAL A 160 -18.49 -16.84 -5.43
C VAL A 160 -18.53 -16.56 -6.93
N ALA A 161 -18.15 -15.34 -7.36
CA ALA A 161 -18.09 -14.97 -8.76
C ALA A 161 -17.11 -15.87 -9.55
N ALA A 162 -15.99 -16.27 -8.94
CA ALA A 162 -15.04 -17.18 -9.58
C ALA A 162 -15.66 -18.56 -9.87
N TYR A 163 -16.37 -19.15 -8.89
CA TYR A 163 -17.06 -20.42 -9.10
C TYR A 163 -18.24 -20.27 -10.06
N ALA A 164 -18.99 -19.17 -10.00
CA ALA A 164 -20.05 -18.89 -10.97
C ALA A 164 -19.49 -18.83 -12.40
N LEU A 165 -18.37 -18.16 -12.64
CA LEU A 165 -17.69 -18.15 -13.94
C LEU A 165 -17.24 -19.55 -14.37
N LEU A 166 -16.73 -20.35 -13.44
CA LEU A 166 -16.26 -21.71 -13.71
C LEU A 166 -17.39 -22.67 -14.09
N PHE A 167 -18.57 -22.56 -13.47
CA PHE A 167 -19.67 -23.50 -13.69
C PHE A 167 -20.71 -23.01 -14.70
N LEU A 168 -21.01 -21.70 -14.76
CA LEU A 168 -22.02 -21.16 -15.66
C LEU A 168 -21.49 -20.90 -17.08
N GLN A 169 -20.17 -20.71 -17.23
CA GLN A 169 -19.52 -20.50 -18.53
C GLN A 169 -20.24 -19.48 -19.43
N PRO A 170 -20.37 -18.21 -18.98
CA PRO A 170 -21.24 -17.22 -19.64
C PRO A 170 -20.75 -16.76 -21.01
N PHE A 171 -19.55 -17.16 -21.45
CA PHE A 171 -18.95 -16.72 -22.71
C PHE A 171 -19.14 -17.80 -23.78
N SER A 172 -19.99 -17.50 -24.76
CA SER A 172 -20.36 -18.41 -25.86
C SER A 172 -19.39 -18.42 -27.05
N PHE A 173 -18.39 -17.53 -27.07
CA PHE A 173 -17.42 -17.43 -28.17
C PHE A 173 -16.22 -18.37 -28.02
N THR A 174 -15.53 -18.67 -29.12
CA THR A 174 -14.31 -19.49 -29.13
C THR A 174 -13.25 -18.93 -28.19
N GLY A 175 -12.79 -19.73 -27.23
CA GLY A 175 -11.84 -19.30 -26.20
C GLY A 175 -12.49 -18.63 -24.98
N GLY A 176 -13.80 -18.38 -24.99
CA GLY A 176 -14.55 -17.83 -23.86
C GLY A 176 -14.35 -18.65 -22.57
N ARG A 177 -14.38 -19.98 -22.67
CA ARG A 177 -14.10 -20.88 -21.54
C ARG A 177 -12.69 -20.73 -20.96
N PHE A 178 -11.69 -20.48 -21.81
CA PHE A 178 -10.32 -20.22 -21.36
C PHE A 178 -10.24 -18.87 -20.63
N ILE A 179 -10.85 -17.82 -21.18
CA ILE A 179 -10.90 -16.48 -20.55
C ILE A 179 -11.63 -16.54 -19.21
N ALA A 180 -12.80 -17.19 -19.14
CA ALA A 180 -13.52 -17.42 -17.89
C ALA A 180 -12.65 -18.18 -16.88
N GLY A 181 -11.92 -19.20 -17.33
CA GLY A 181 -10.97 -19.95 -16.52
C GLY A 181 -9.85 -19.08 -15.96
N ILE A 182 -9.23 -18.21 -16.77
CA ILE A 182 -8.20 -17.26 -16.30
C ILE A 182 -8.79 -16.31 -15.24
N ILE A 183 -9.95 -15.72 -15.51
CA ILE A 183 -10.59 -14.78 -14.57
C ILE A 183 -10.93 -15.50 -13.25
N ALA A 184 -11.55 -16.68 -13.33
CA ALA A 184 -11.86 -17.49 -12.15
C ALA A 184 -10.59 -17.85 -11.36
N PHE A 185 -9.53 -18.25 -12.06
CA PHE A 185 -8.24 -18.53 -11.44
C PHE A 185 -7.71 -17.31 -10.69
N MET A 186 -7.69 -16.13 -11.32
CA MET A 186 -7.20 -14.89 -10.70
C MET A 186 -8.03 -14.49 -9.47
N LEU A 187 -9.35 -14.61 -9.56
CA LEU A 187 -10.26 -14.32 -8.45
C LEU A 187 -10.03 -15.27 -7.27
N LEU A 188 -9.91 -16.58 -7.52
CA LEU A 188 -9.59 -17.56 -6.48
C LEU A 188 -8.22 -17.31 -5.87
N TRP A 189 -7.21 -17.06 -6.71
CA TRP A 189 -5.84 -16.78 -6.27
C TRP A 189 -5.78 -15.55 -5.36
N PHE A 190 -6.48 -14.48 -5.72
CA PHE A 190 -6.47 -13.22 -4.99
C PHE A 190 -7.33 -13.27 -3.72
N PHE A 191 -8.62 -13.60 -3.84
CA PHE A 191 -9.56 -13.43 -2.72
C PHE A 191 -9.48 -14.53 -1.66
N THR A 192 -9.13 -15.77 -2.05
CA THR A 192 -9.02 -16.85 -1.06
C THR A 192 -7.80 -16.68 -0.15
N HIS A 193 -6.77 -15.95 -0.60
CA HIS A 193 -5.58 -15.64 0.20
C HIS A 193 -5.96 -14.88 1.48
N ASP A 194 -6.70 -13.79 1.34
CA ASP A 194 -7.11 -12.97 2.48
C ASP A 194 -8.21 -13.61 3.32
N ILE A 195 -9.13 -14.37 2.69
CA ILE A 195 -10.11 -15.17 3.43
C ILE A 195 -9.38 -16.17 4.33
N ALA A 196 -8.36 -16.86 3.82
CA ALA A 196 -7.59 -17.82 4.60
C ALA A 196 -6.84 -17.14 5.75
N HIS A 197 -6.23 -15.97 5.52
CA HIS A 197 -5.65 -15.17 6.61
C HIS A 197 -6.69 -14.79 7.65
N TYR A 198 -7.86 -14.32 7.22
CA TYR A 198 -8.94 -13.95 8.12
C TYR A 198 -9.42 -15.15 8.93
N VAL A 199 -9.94 -16.19 8.28
CA VAL A 199 -10.52 -17.38 8.92
C VAL A 199 -9.53 -18.06 9.85
N VAL A 200 -8.35 -18.45 9.35
CA VAL A 200 -7.35 -19.12 10.18
C VAL A 200 -6.87 -18.19 11.29
N GLY A 201 -6.67 -16.91 11.01
CA GLY A 201 -6.33 -15.91 12.01
C GLY A 201 -7.35 -15.84 13.13
N ARG A 202 -8.65 -15.77 12.83
CA ARG A 202 -9.71 -15.73 13.84
C ARG A 202 -9.71 -17.01 14.69
N ILE A 203 -9.56 -18.18 14.07
CA ILE A 203 -9.49 -19.49 14.76
C ILE A 203 -8.33 -19.52 15.76
N VAL A 204 -7.16 -19.03 15.37
CA VAL A 204 -5.97 -19.03 16.25
C VAL A 204 -5.91 -17.87 17.24
N GLY A 205 -6.98 -17.06 17.35
CA GLY A 205 -7.07 -15.95 18.31
C GLY A 205 -6.46 -14.62 17.85
N ILE A 206 -6.23 -14.43 16.55
CA ILE A 206 -5.82 -13.15 15.96
C ILE A 206 -7.05 -12.25 15.74
N ARG A 207 -6.90 -10.98 16.08
CA ARG A 207 -7.85 -9.92 15.80
C ARG A 207 -7.30 -9.06 14.66
N PHE A 208 -8.20 -8.63 13.79
CA PHE A 208 -7.90 -7.73 12.69
C PHE A 208 -8.61 -6.41 12.92
N SER A 209 -8.03 -5.31 12.45
CA SER A 209 -8.64 -3.98 12.59
C SER A 209 -9.35 -3.53 11.31
N ASN A 210 -8.82 -3.89 10.15
CA ASN A 210 -9.33 -3.50 8.83
C ASN A 210 -8.62 -4.27 7.71
N TYR A 211 -9.23 -4.26 6.54
CA TYR A 211 -8.54 -4.54 5.28
C TYR A 211 -7.84 -3.26 4.78
N TYR A 212 -6.87 -3.42 3.90
CA TYR A 212 -6.25 -2.31 3.20
C TYR A 212 -5.79 -2.72 1.80
N ILE A 213 -5.78 -1.76 0.88
CA ILE A 213 -5.12 -1.90 -0.42
C ILE A 213 -3.66 -1.51 -0.25
N GLY A 214 -2.75 -2.44 -0.48
CA GLY A 214 -1.32 -2.26 -0.34
C GLY A 214 -0.54 -2.75 -1.55
N LEU A 215 0.78 -2.69 -1.44
CA LEU A 215 1.67 -3.36 -2.39
C LEU A 215 2.11 -4.71 -1.82
N SER A 216 2.18 -5.71 -2.69
CA SER A 216 2.71 -7.03 -2.38
C SER A 216 4.18 -6.94 -1.94
N ASN A 217 4.58 -7.80 -1.01
CA ASN A 217 5.94 -7.82 -0.49
C ASN A 217 6.98 -8.24 -1.54
N ILE A 218 6.54 -8.76 -2.70
CA ILE A 218 7.43 -9.05 -3.82
C ILE A 218 8.21 -7.83 -4.32
N VAL A 219 7.67 -6.62 -4.11
CA VAL A 219 8.37 -5.35 -4.39
C VAL A 219 9.71 -5.25 -3.67
N ARG A 220 9.88 -5.96 -2.54
CA ARG A 220 11.14 -5.98 -1.77
C ARG A 220 12.23 -6.84 -2.39
N LEU A 221 11.89 -7.75 -3.31
CA LEU A 221 12.85 -8.68 -3.89
C LEU A 221 13.72 -8.05 -4.99
N ALA A 222 13.53 -6.76 -5.30
CA ALA A 222 14.24 -6.02 -6.35
C ALA A 222 14.17 -6.63 -7.77
N VAL A 223 13.46 -7.75 -7.95
CA VAL A 223 13.19 -8.41 -9.25
C VAL A 223 12.25 -7.61 -10.14
N ILE A 224 11.47 -6.69 -9.56
CA ILE A 224 10.55 -5.82 -10.29
C ILE A 224 11.27 -4.49 -10.57
N PRO A 225 11.43 -4.09 -11.85
CA PRO A 225 12.01 -2.81 -12.21
C PRO A 225 11.27 -1.66 -11.51
N LYS A 226 12.01 -0.60 -11.12
CA LYS A 226 11.46 0.57 -10.40
C LYS A 226 10.12 1.10 -10.96
N PRO A 227 9.92 1.29 -12.29
CA PRO A 227 8.65 1.81 -12.80
C PRO A 227 7.44 0.90 -12.55
N PHE A 228 7.66 -0.40 -12.30
CA PHE A 228 6.61 -1.40 -12.10
C PHE A 228 6.40 -1.77 -10.63
N ARG A 229 7.17 -1.20 -9.69
CA ARG A 229 7.05 -1.53 -8.25
C ARG A 229 5.72 -1.11 -7.63
N THR A 230 4.92 -0.30 -8.32
CA THR A 230 3.58 0.12 -7.87
C THR A 230 2.45 -0.75 -8.43
N LEU A 231 2.75 -1.70 -9.32
CA LEU A 231 1.76 -2.59 -9.95
C LEU A 231 1.29 -3.77 -9.09
N PRO A 232 2.12 -4.39 -8.23
CA PRO A 232 1.69 -5.55 -7.45
C PRO A 232 0.74 -5.14 -6.33
N ILE A 233 -0.48 -4.77 -6.66
CA ILE A 233 -1.52 -4.42 -5.69
C ILE A 233 -1.95 -5.70 -4.98
N ALA A 234 -1.99 -5.65 -3.66
CA ALA A 234 -2.48 -6.71 -2.81
C ALA A 234 -3.56 -6.14 -1.89
N LEU A 235 -4.62 -6.92 -1.70
CA LEU A 235 -5.48 -6.74 -0.55
C LEU A 235 -4.74 -7.33 0.66
N GLY A 236 -4.82 -6.65 1.80
CA GLY A 236 -4.10 -7.06 3.00
C GLY A 236 -4.94 -6.84 4.24
N LEU A 237 -4.66 -7.64 5.27
CA LEU A 237 -5.31 -7.55 6.56
C LEU A 237 -4.39 -6.92 7.60
N LYS A 238 -4.85 -5.85 8.23
CA LYS A 238 -4.13 -5.22 9.34
C LYS A 238 -4.46 -5.97 10.63
N ILE A 239 -3.43 -6.54 11.24
CA ILE A 239 -3.51 -7.25 12.52
C ILE A 239 -3.56 -6.24 13.66
N ASP A 240 -4.54 -6.39 14.54
CA ASP A 240 -4.56 -5.74 15.84
C ASP A 240 -3.79 -6.62 16.84
N ARG A 241 -2.52 -6.28 17.05
CA ARG A 241 -1.64 -7.06 17.93
C ARG A 241 -2.01 -6.92 19.41
N GLN A 242 -2.61 -5.81 19.81
CA GLN A 242 -2.99 -5.57 21.21
C GLN A 242 -4.22 -6.39 21.58
N ALA A 243 -5.19 -6.49 20.66
CA ALA A 243 -6.39 -7.30 20.87
C ALA A 243 -6.18 -8.80 20.58
N SER A 244 -5.07 -9.19 19.93
CA SER A 244 -4.79 -10.59 19.58
C SER A 244 -4.21 -11.39 20.74
N ARG A 245 -4.72 -12.62 20.95
CA ARG A 245 -4.24 -13.56 21.98
C ARG A 245 -3.46 -14.75 21.39
N ALA A 246 -3.15 -14.70 20.10
CA ALA A 246 -2.51 -15.79 19.39
C ALA A 246 -1.05 -16.01 19.81
N THR A 247 -0.66 -17.28 19.92
CA THR A 247 0.74 -17.68 20.11
C THR A 247 1.57 -17.43 18.85
N PRO A 248 2.91 -17.44 18.92
CA PRO A 248 3.77 -17.39 17.73
C PRO A 248 3.46 -18.47 16.69
N ARG A 249 3.03 -19.66 17.13
CA ARG A 249 2.56 -20.74 16.24
C ARG A 249 1.24 -20.38 15.56
N GLY A 250 0.32 -19.74 16.28
CA GLY A 250 -0.92 -19.20 15.70
C GLY A 250 -0.63 -18.18 14.60
N TYR A 251 0.26 -17.23 14.85
CA TYR A 251 0.71 -16.29 13.81
C TYR A 251 1.33 -17.00 12.60
N ALA A 252 2.15 -18.03 12.84
CA ALA A 252 2.73 -18.81 11.75
C ALA A 252 1.67 -19.54 10.92
N ALA A 253 0.70 -20.20 11.57
CA ALA A 253 -0.41 -20.87 10.91
C ALA A 253 -1.21 -19.90 10.03
N MET A 254 -1.59 -18.73 10.56
CA MET A 254 -2.27 -17.70 9.78
C MET A 254 -1.42 -17.22 8.61
N TYR A 255 -0.12 -16.94 8.80
CA TYR A 255 0.74 -16.49 7.71
C TYR A 255 0.97 -17.56 6.63
N THR A 256 0.92 -18.85 6.98
CA THR A 256 1.01 -19.95 6.03
C THR A 256 -0.30 -20.18 5.27
N ALA A 257 -1.44 -19.93 5.91
CA ALA A 257 -2.77 -20.17 5.34
C ALA A 257 -3.02 -19.41 4.03
N GLY A 258 -2.67 -18.12 3.97
CA GLY A 258 -2.84 -17.30 2.76
C GLY A 258 -2.16 -17.90 1.53
N PRO A 259 -0.82 -18.10 1.55
CA PRO A 259 -0.10 -18.75 0.46
C PRO A 259 -0.66 -20.12 0.07
N LEU A 260 -0.99 -20.98 1.05
CA LEU A 260 -1.58 -22.29 0.77
C LEU A 260 -2.91 -22.16 0.03
N ALA A 261 -3.80 -21.27 0.47
CA ALA A 261 -5.07 -21.02 -0.21
C ALA A 261 -4.84 -20.52 -1.64
N SER A 262 -3.97 -19.53 -1.85
CA SER A 262 -3.66 -19.03 -3.20
C SER A 262 -2.91 -20.02 -4.10
N MET A 263 -2.34 -21.09 -3.54
CA MET A 263 -1.74 -22.18 -4.31
C MET A 263 -2.77 -23.25 -4.67
N LEU A 264 -3.61 -23.63 -3.72
CA LEU A 264 -4.48 -24.81 -3.82
C LEU A 264 -5.86 -24.49 -4.38
N THR A 265 -6.49 -23.38 -3.98
CA THR A 265 -7.84 -23.08 -4.45
C THR A 265 -7.92 -22.84 -5.96
N PRO A 266 -6.95 -22.18 -6.64
CA PRO A 266 -7.05 -21.98 -8.07
C PRO A 266 -6.89 -23.27 -8.88
N LEU A 267 -6.34 -24.35 -8.29
CA LEU A 267 -6.26 -25.66 -8.94
C LEU A 267 -7.64 -26.23 -9.28
N THR A 268 -8.70 -25.81 -8.58
CA THR A 268 -10.05 -26.29 -8.90
C THR A 268 -10.47 -25.92 -10.32
N VAL A 269 -9.92 -24.84 -10.90
CA VAL A 269 -10.22 -24.41 -12.27
C VAL A 269 -9.76 -25.45 -13.30
N PRO A 270 -8.46 -25.73 -13.46
CA PRO A 270 -8.01 -26.72 -14.44
C PRO A 270 -8.53 -28.13 -14.11
N LEU A 271 -8.63 -28.51 -12.83
CA LEU A 271 -9.15 -29.82 -12.45
C LEU A 271 -10.61 -30.01 -12.88
N THR A 272 -11.45 -29.00 -12.68
CA THR A 272 -12.85 -29.05 -13.15
C THR A 272 -12.92 -29.16 -14.66
N MET A 273 -12.13 -28.35 -15.39
CA MET A 273 -12.11 -28.39 -16.85
C MET A 273 -11.66 -29.76 -17.39
N LEU A 274 -10.58 -30.31 -16.84
CA LEU A 274 -10.03 -31.60 -17.25
C LEU A 274 -10.91 -32.78 -16.81
N SER A 275 -11.63 -32.67 -15.68
CA SER A 275 -12.58 -33.71 -15.28
C SER A 275 -13.76 -33.83 -16.25
N THR A 276 -14.19 -32.71 -16.85
CA THR A 276 -15.27 -32.71 -17.87
C THR A 276 -14.76 -33.04 -19.27
N ASN A 277 -13.51 -32.70 -19.57
CA ASN A 277 -12.87 -32.97 -20.85
C ASN A 277 -11.35 -33.12 -20.66
N PRO A 278 -10.85 -34.37 -20.52
CA PRO A 278 -9.43 -34.64 -20.25
C PRO A 278 -8.46 -34.12 -21.32
N SER A 279 -8.92 -33.96 -22.58
CA SER A 279 -8.10 -33.43 -23.68
C SER A 279 -8.26 -31.92 -23.87
N SER A 280 -8.91 -31.22 -22.93
CA SER A 280 -9.09 -29.77 -22.99
C SER A 280 -7.74 -29.04 -22.97
N ILE A 281 -7.35 -28.47 -24.12
CA ILE A 281 -6.15 -27.62 -24.24
C ILE A 281 -6.18 -26.48 -23.21
N ALA A 282 -7.32 -25.83 -23.04
CA ALA A 282 -7.50 -24.77 -22.05
C ALA A 282 -7.27 -25.27 -20.61
N GLY A 283 -7.78 -26.47 -20.29
CA GLY A 283 -7.55 -27.12 -19.00
C GLY A 283 -6.08 -27.44 -18.76
N LEU A 284 -5.37 -27.96 -19.77
CA LEU A 284 -3.94 -28.28 -19.70
C LEU A 284 -3.08 -27.02 -19.54
N LEU A 285 -3.36 -25.96 -20.29
CA LEU A 285 -2.67 -24.66 -20.16
C LEU A 285 -2.88 -24.05 -18.78
N LEU A 286 -4.11 -24.09 -18.26
CA LEU A 286 -4.41 -23.59 -16.91
C LEU A 286 -3.78 -24.48 -15.82
N LEU A 287 -3.62 -25.78 -16.06
CA LEU A 287 -2.90 -26.67 -15.13
C LEU A 287 -1.41 -26.32 -15.08
N ALA A 288 -0.78 -26.11 -16.24
CA ALA A 288 0.60 -25.65 -16.32
C ALA A 288 0.78 -24.28 -15.62
N PHE A 289 -0.17 -23.36 -15.83
CA PHE A 289 -0.19 -22.07 -15.15
C PHE A 289 -0.36 -22.21 -13.63
N ALA A 290 -1.21 -23.14 -13.17
CA ALA A 290 -1.37 -23.45 -11.75
C ALA A 290 -0.08 -23.98 -11.12
N ALA A 291 0.58 -24.92 -11.81
CA ALA A 291 1.88 -25.45 -11.38
C ALA A 291 2.94 -24.34 -11.29
N ALA A 292 3.00 -23.45 -12.28
CA ALA A 292 3.89 -22.29 -12.26
C ALA A 292 3.60 -21.36 -11.06
N ASN A 293 2.33 -21.08 -10.74
CA ASN A 293 1.95 -20.30 -9.55
C ASN A 293 2.39 -20.97 -8.24
N ILE A 294 2.26 -22.29 -8.12
CA ILE A 294 2.71 -23.05 -6.94
C ILE A 294 4.22 -22.95 -6.79
N ILE A 295 4.97 -23.21 -7.86
CA ILE A 295 6.44 -23.11 -7.88
C ILE A 295 6.88 -21.69 -7.50
N PHE A 296 6.27 -20.69 -8.14
CA PHE A 296 6.55 -19.29 -7.87
C PHE A 296 6.32 -18.94 -6.39
N THR A 297 5.18 -19.32 -5.83
CA THR A 297 4.85 -19.06 -4.43
C THR A 297 5.79 -19.79 -3.49
N ALA A 298 6.13 -21.05 -3.77
CA ALA A 298 7.07 -21.85 -2.99
C ALA A 298 8.48 -21.26 -2.98
N VAL A 299 8.95 -20.68 -4.10
CA VAL A 299 10.29 -20.08 -4.21
C VAL A 299 10.36 -18.69 -3.56
N PHE A 300 9.37 -17.83 -3.79
CA PHE A 300 9.45 -16.41 -3.42
C PHE A 300 8.78 -16.07 -2.08
N SER A 301 7.74 -16.79 -1.68
CA SER A 301 7.04 -16.52 -0.42
C SER A 301 7.92 -16.73 0.82
N PRO A 302 8.82 -17.75 0.88
CA PRO A 302 9.76 -17.90 1.99
C PRO A 302 10.82 -16.79 2.08
N LYS A 303 11.10 -16.09 0.97
CA LYS A 303 12.11 -15.03 0.90
C LYS A 303 11.55 -13.67 1.33
N ALA A 304 10.38 -13.29 0.82
CA ALA A 304 9.78 -11.97 1.09
C ALA A 304 8.28 -11.98 1.38
N GLY A 305 7.59 -13.11 1.23
CA GLY A 305 6.14 -13.23 1.38
C GLY A 305 5.68 -13.62 2.78
N CYS A 306 4.48 -14.21 2.85
CA CYS A 306 3.87 -14.61 4.11
C CYS A 306 4.58 -15.82 4.75
N LEU A 307 5.17 -16.73 3.96
CA LEU A 307 5.98 -17.83 4.53
C LEU A 307 7.24 -17.31 5.24
N ALA A 308 7.86 -16.25 4.73
CA ALA A 308 8.94 -15.56 5.43
C ALA A 308 8.49 -15.02 6.79
N LYS A 309 7.27 -14.46 6.87
CA LYS A 309 6.66 -13.97 8.11
C LYS A 309 6.32 -15.13 9.07
N ALA A 310 5.83 -16.26 8.55
CA ALA A 310 5.56 -17.46 9.34
C ALA A 310 6.84 -17.98 10.01
N ARG A 311 7.94 -18.10 9.24
CA ARG A 311 9.25 -18.49 9.77
C ARG A 311 9.72 -17.52 10.86
N LYS A 312 9.62 -16.22 10.63
CA LYS A 312 9.99 -15.18 11.62
C LYS A 312 9.16 -15.26 12.90
N ALA A 313 7.86 -15.54 12.79
CA ALA A 313 6.99 -15.68 13.96
C ALA A 313 7.49 -16.81 14.88
N ILE A 314 7.85 -17.96 14.31
CA ILE A 314 8.38 -19.10 15.08
C ILE A 314 9.76 -18.78 15.68
N HIS A 315 10.65 -18.15 14.91
CA HIS A 315 12.03 -17.90 15.35
C HIS A 315 12.16 -16.80 16.40
N LYS A 316 11.25 -15.81 16.43
CA LYS A 316 11.27 -14.76 17.46
C LYS A 316 11.15 -15.33 18.89
N ASN A 317 10.48 -16.47 19.04
CA ASN A 317 10.32 -17.17 20.31
C ASN A 317 11.59 -17.90 20.79
N ARG A 318 12.54 -18.21 19.88
CA ARG A 318 13.81 -18.89 20.23
C ARG A 318 14.89 -17.95 20.75
N ARG A 319 14.73 -16.63 20.60
CA ARG A 319 15.69 -15.61 21.08
C ARG A 319 15.25 -14.96 22.41
N GLN A 320 14.12 -15.38 22.97
CA GLN A 320 13.56 -14.86 24.23
C GLN A 320 13.46 -15.96 25.31
N LYS A 321 14.01 -17.14 25.02
CA LYS A 321 14.27 -18.22 25.96
C LYS A 321 15.77 -18.45 25.97
#